data_AF-A0A803V6S6-F1
#
_entry.id   AF-A0A803V6S6-F1
#
_cell.length_a   1.000
_cell.length_b   1.000
_cell.length_c   1.000
_cell.angle_alpha   90.00
_cell.angle_beta   90.00
_cell.angle_gamma   90.00
#
_symmetry.space_group_name_H-M   'P 1'
#
loop_
_entity.id
_entity.type
_entity.pdbx_description
1 polymer ?
#
loop_
_entity_poly.entity_id
_entity_poly.type
_entity_poly.pdbx_seq_one_letter_code
_entity_poly.pdbx_strand_id
1 'polypeptide(L)'
;KFKFDEKENVSNCIQLKTSVIKGIKNQLIDQFPVIEPWLNQIMPKKDPVKIVRCHEHIEILTVNGELLFFRQREGIFYPTLRLLHKYPFILPHQQVDKGAIKFVLSGANIMCPGLTSPGAKLYPAAVDTVVAIMAEGKQHALCVGVMKMSAEDMNYILQDSLWCFKRLQE
;
A
#
# COMPACT_ATOMS: atom_id res chain seq x y z
N LYS A 1 -3.70 20.49 -0.72
CA LYS A 1 -3.05 19.45 0.10
C LYS A 1 -4.17 18.77 0.90
N PHE A 2 -4.59 17.56 0.51
CA PHE A 2 -5.70 16.84 1.17
C PHE A 2 -5.16 16.07 2.38
N LYS A 3 -5.73 16.29 3.56
CA LYS A 3 -5.41 15.56 4.80
C LYS A 3 -6.64 14.73 5.14
N PHE A 4 -6.49 13.43 5.31
CA PHE A 4 -7.58 12.56 5.72
C PHE A 4 -7.84 12.75 7.22
N ASP A 5 -9.10 12.95 7.58
CA ASP A 5 -9.62 12.98 8.95
C ASP A 5 -10.80 12.02 9.03
N GLU A 6 -10.78 11.08 9.98
CA GLU A 6 -11.83 10.07 10.12
C GLU A 6 -13.22 10.69 10.30
N LYS A 7 -13.33 11.78 11.08
CA LYS A 7 -14.62 12.39 11.44
C LYS A 7 -15.22 13.17 10.28
N GLU A 8 -14.38 13.73 9.43
CA GLU A 8 -14.81 14.56 8.31
C GLU A 8 -14.89 13.78 7.00
N ASN A 9 -14.08 12.73 6.84
CA ASN A 9 -13.90 12.07 5.55
C ASN A 9 -14.57 10.70 5.43
N VAL A 10 -15.06 10.10 6.50
CA VAL A 10 -15.85 8.85 6.44
C VAL A 10 -17.31 9.17 6.11
N SER A 11 -17.82 8.63 5.00
CA SER A 11 -19.19 8.86 4.53
C SER A 11 -20.15 7.76 4.98
N ASN A 12 -19.73 6.49 4.89
CA ASN A 12 -20.59 5.35 5.21
C ASN A 12 -19.76 4.10 5.53
N CYS A 13 -20.32 3.17 6.28
CA CYS A 13 -19.73 1.85 6.53
C CYS A 13 -20.72 0.75 6.11
N ILE A 14 -20.29 -0.13 5.20
CA ILE A 14 -21.14 -1.16 4.60
C ILE A 14 -20.59 -2.53 4.97
N GLN A 15 -21.41 -3.37 5.59
CA GLN A 15 -21.06 -4.78 5.80
C GLN A 15 -21.23 -5.58 4.50
N LEU A 16 -20.21 -6.36 4.14
CA LEU A 16 -20.17 -7.11 2.90
C LEU A 16 -20.91 -8.45 3.00
N LYS A 17 -21.55 -8.84 1.90
CA LYS A 17 -22.13 -10.17 1.72
C LYS A 17 -21.03 -11.20 1.43
N THR A 18 -21.27 -12.46 1.77
CA THR A 18 -20.33 -13.58 1.59
C THR A 18 -19.81 -13.72 0.16
N SER A 19 -20.66 -13.51 -0.85
CA SER A 19 -20.27 -13.57 -2.26
C SER A 19 -19.24 -12.49 -2.63
N VAL A 20 -19.45 -11.27 -2.15
CA VAL A 20 -18.55 -10.13 -2.38
C VAL A 20 -17.21 -10.36 -1.67
N ILE A 21 -17.24 -10.87 -0.44
CA ILE A 21 -16.03 -11.21 0.31
C ILE A 21 -15.19 -12.25 -0.45
N LYS A 22 -15.83 -13.28 -1.02
CA LYS A 22 -15.15 -14.28 -1.84
C LYS A 22 -14.49 -13.66 -3.07
N GLY A 23 -15.19 -12.75 -3.76
CA GLY A 23 -14.63 -12.00 -4.89
C GLY A 23 -13.40 -11.18 -4.50
N ILE A 24 -13.46 -10.44 -3.39
CA ILE A 24 -12.33 -9.63 -2.89
C ILE A 24 -11.15 -10.53 -2.51
N LYS A 25 -11.39 -11.65 -1.83
CA LYS A 25 -10.30 -12.58 -1.48
C LYS A 25 -9.57 -13.11 -2.71
N ASN A 26 -10.31 -13.47 -3.76
CA ASN A 26 -9.69 -13.90 -5.02
C ASN A 26 -8.86 -12.76 -5.64
N GLN A 27 -9.39 -11.53 -5.69
CA GLN A 27 -8.64 -10.36 -6.18
C GLN A 27 -7.35 -10.12 -5.38
N LEU A 28 -7.37 -10.31 -4.05
CA LEU A 28 -6.19 -10.17 -3.20
C LEU A 28 -5.18 -11.29 -3.43
N ILE A 29 -5.62 -12.51 -3.73
CA ILE A 29 -4.72 -13.63 -4.08
C ILE A 29 -4.07 -13.36 -5.45
N ASP A 30 -4.85 -12.88 -6.42
CA ASP A 30 -4.34 -12.54 -7.75
C ASP A 30 -3.29 -11.40 -7.68
N GLN A 31 -3.53 -10.39 -6.83
CA GLN A 31 -2.60 -9.26 -6.65
C GLN A 31 -1.40 -9.61 -5.76
N PHE A 32 -1.62 -10.40 -4.71
CA PHE A 32 -0.61 -10.73 -3.70
C PHE A 32 -0.59 -12.24 -3.44
N PRO A 33 -0.06 -13.08 -4.34
CA PRO A 33 -0.18 -14.54 -4.26
C PRO A 33 0.29 -15.13 -2.92
N VAL A 34 1.34 -14.55 -2.34
CA VAL A 34 1.93 -14.97 -1.06
C VAL A 34 1.01 -14.75 0.16
N ILE A 35 -0.09 -13.99 0.02
CA ILE A 35 -1.02 -13.71 1.10
C ILE A 35 -2.01 -14.86 1.36
N GLU A 36 -2.19 -15.77 0.39
CA GLU A 36 -3.23 -16.81 0.43
C GLU A 36 -3.26 -17.60 1.75
N PRO A 37 -2.13 -18.10 2.30
CA PRO A 37 -2.14 -18.85 3.55
C PRO A 37 -2.60 -18.02 4.76
N TRP A 38 -2.44 -16.70 4.69
CA TRP A 38 -2.67 -15.77 5.79
C TRP A 38 -4.07 -15.14 5.75
N LEU A 39 -4.80 -15.23 4.64
CA LEU A 39 -6.12 -14.63 4.49
C LEU A 39 -7.16 -15.14 5.49
N ASN A 40 -7.03 -16.37 5.99
CA ASN A 40 -7.93 -16.89 7.04
C ASN A 40 -7.64 -16.27 8.41
N GLN A 41 -6.40 -15.87 8.68
CA GLN A 41 -6.03 -15.11 9.87
C GLN A 41 -6.40 -13.63 9.73
N ILE A 42 -6.16 -13.03 8.56
CA ILE A 42 -6.42 -11.62 8.30
C ILE A 42 -7.93 -11.34 8.16
N MET A 43 -8.67 -12.24 7.52
CA MET A 43 -10.12 -12.14 7.31
C MET A 43 -10.83 -13.43 7.74
N PRO A 44 -11.00 -13.68 9.05
CA PRO A 44 -11.67 -14.87 9.56
C PRO A 44 -13.09 -14.98 9.03
N LYS A 45 -13.53 -16.21 8.69
CA LYS A 45 -14.87 -16.46 8.10
C LYS A 45 -16.03 -16.12 9.04
N LYS A 46 -15.78 -16.09 10.35
CA LYS A 46 -16.80 -15.83 11.38
C LYS A 46 -17.07 -14.34 11.57
N ASP A 47 -16.10 -13.51 11.21
CA ASP A 47 -16.12 -12.08 11.53
C ASP A 47 -16.70 -11.27 10.38
N PRO A 48 -17.49 -10.23 10.67
CA PRO A 48 -18.09 -9.39 9.65
C PRO A 48 -17.02 -8.54 8.96
N VAL A 49 -16.91 -8.69 7.65
CA VAL A 49 -16.08 -7.84 6.80
C VAL A 49 -16.88 -6.61 6.40
N LYS A 50 -16.28 -5.42 6.55
CA LYS A 50 -16.92 -4.15 6.18
C LYS A 50 -16.04 -3.36 5.20
N ILE A 51 -16.68 -2.51 4.40
CA ILE A 51 -16.02 -1.45 3.64
C ILE A 51 -16.43 -0.11 4.23
N VAL A 52 -15.44 0.68 4.64
CA VAL A 52 -15.61 2.09 4.98
C VAL A 52 -15.46 2.89 3.70
N ARG A 53 -16.51 3.60 3.31
CA ARG A 53 -16.51 4.53 2.18
C ARG A 53 -16.12 5.91 2.67
N CYS A 54 -15.17 6.50 1.97
CA CYS A 54 -14.60 7.80 2.27
C CYS A 54 -14.79 8.75 1.08
N HIS A 55 -14.51 10.02 1.32
CA HIS A 55 -14.42 11.03 0.26
C HIS A 55 -13.34 10.66 -0.78
N GLU A 56 -13.38 11.30 -1.95
CA GLU A 56 -12.50 10.99 -3.10
C GLU A 56 -12.65 9.56 -3.65
N HIS A 57 -13.80 8.92 -3.39
CA HIS A 57 -14.11 7.53 -3.79
C HIS A 57 -13.14 6.50 -3.21
N ILE A 58 -12.66 6.75 -2.00
CA ILE A 58 -11.78 5.82 -1.29
C ILE A 58 -12.64 4.79 -0.58
N GLU A 59 -12.25 3.52 -0.67
CA GLU A 59 -12.87 2.40 0.04
C GLU A 59 -11.82 1.68 0.88
N ILE A 60 -12.08 1.51 2.18
CA ILE A 60 -11.17 0.84 3.11
C ILE A 60 -11.83 -0.46 3.60
N LEU A 61 -11.17 -1.59 3.36
CA LEU A 61 -11.55 -2.90 3.85
C LEU A 61 -11.15 -3.06 5.32
N THR A 62 -12.12 -3.37 6.17
CA THR A 62 -11.90 -3.57 7.61
C THR A 62 -12.56 -4.84 8.13
N VAL A 63 -11.90 -5.46 9.11
CA VAL A 63 -12.38 -6.62 9.88
C VAL A 63 -12.05 -6.36 11.34
N ASN A 64 -13.02 -6.52 12.24
CA ASN A 64 -12.85 -6.30 13.69
C ASN A 64 -12.22 -4.93 14.07
N GLY A 65 -12.44 -3.90 13.26
CA GLY A 65 -11.86 -2.56 13.48
C GLY A 65 -10.41 -2.42 13.00
N GLU A 66 -9.77 -3.47 12.50
CA GLU A 66 -8.48 -3.37 11.84
C GLU A 66 -8.67 -2.92 10.38
N LEU A 67 -7.90 -1.93 9.94
CA LEU A 67 -7.86 -1.48 8.56
C LEU A 67 -6.86 -2.33 7.78
N LEU A 68 -7.35 -3.07 6.78
CA LEU A 68 -6.55 -4.09 6.08
C LEU A 68 -6.00 -3.57 4.76
N PHE A 69 -6.91 -3.17 3.87
CA PHE A 69 -6.59 -2.70 2.53
C PHE A 69 -7.42 -1.45 2.23
N PHE A 70 -6.93 -0.63 1.32
CA PHE A 70 -7.72 0.46 0.75
C PHE A 70 -7.60 0.42 -0.77
N ARG A 71 -8.60 0.96 -1.45
CA ARG A 71 -8.57 1.22 -2.89
C ARG A 71 -9.25 2.54 -3.17
N GLN A 72 -8.96 3.10 -4.34
CA GLN A 72 -9.68 4.27 -4.84
C GLN A 72 -10.49 3.85 -6.06
N ARG A 73 -11.80 4.14 -6.05
CA ARG A 73 -12.77 3.67 -7.06
C ARG A 73 -12.68 2.14 -7.19
N GLU A 74 -12.78 1.61 -8.41
CA GLU A 74 -12.62 0.19 -8.72
C GLU A 74 -11.16 -0.18 -9.06
N GLY A 75 -10.19 0.54 -8.48
CA GLY A 75 -8.77 0.26 -8.65
C GLY A 75 -8.27 -0.96 -7.86
N ILE A 76 -6.96 -1.17 -7.94
CA ILE A 76 -6.26 -2.21 -7.17
C ILE A 76 -6.32 -1.94 -5.66
N PHE A 77 -6.14 -3.00 -4.87
CA PHE A 77 -6.03 -2.86 -3.42
C PHE A 77 -4.61 -2.54 -3.01
N TYR A 78 -4.48 -1.70 -1.99
CA TYR A 78 -3.23 -1.34 -1.35
C TYR A 78 -3.30 -1.76 0.11
N PRO A 79 -2.30 -2.51 0.63
CA PRO A 79 -2.28 -2.84 2.04
C PRO A 79 -2.07 -1.59 2.90
N THR A 80 -2.64 -1.58 4.09
CA THR A 80 -2.26 -0.57 5.10
C THR A 80 -0.83 -0.84 5.59
N LEU A 81 -0.12 0.19 6.07
CA LEU A 81 1.21 0.04 6.66
C LEU A 81 1.13 -0.84 7.90
N ARG A 82 0.05 -0.76 8.69
CA ARG A 82 -0.17 -1.64 9.84
C ARG A 82 -0.23 -3.11 9.42
N LEU A 83 -0.95 -3.43 8.35
CA LEU A 83 -0.99 -4.79 7.81
C LEU A 83 0.38 -5.21 7.27
N LEU A 84 1.03 -4.33 6.51
CA LEU A 84 2.33 -4.57 5.90
C LEU A 84 3.45 -4.74 6.93
N HIS A 85 3.40 -4.05 8.07
CA HIS A 85 4.37 -4.21 9.15
C HIS A 85 4.23 -5.58 9.84
N LYS A 86 3.02 -6.13 9.90
CA LYS A 86 2.75 -7.48 10.42
C LYS A 86 3.10 -8.57 9.41
N TYR A 87 2.91 -8.31 8.12
CA TYR A 87 3.19 -9.23 7.02
C TYR A 87 4.04 -8.57 5.94
N PRO A 88 5.33 -8.29 6.19
CA PRO A 88 6.18 -7.52 5.27
C PRO A 88 6.45 -8.23 3.95
N PHE A 89 6.29 -9.56 3.92
CA PHE A 89 6.49 -10.40 2.74
C PHE A 89 5.40 -10.26 1.67
N ILE A 90 4.27 -9.59 1.96
CA ILE A 90 3.15 -9.48 0.99
C ILE A 90 3.49 -8.59 -0.21
N LEU A 91 4.45 -7.66 -0.06
CA LEU A 91 4.90 -6.79 -1.13
C LEU A 91 6.42 -6.93 -1.33
N PRO A 92 6.92 -6.84 -2.58
CA PRO A 92 8.31 -6.48 -2.82
C PRO A 92 8.61 -5.12 -2.19
N HIS A 93 9.85 -4.89 -1.79
CA HIS A 93 10.24 -3.63 -1.17
C HIS A 93 11.32 -2.91 -1.96
N GLN A 94 11.35 -1.59 -1.82
CA GLN A 94 12.41 -0.72 -2.32
C GLN A 94 13.00 0.05 -1.13
N GLN A 95 14.32 0.19 -1.08
CA GLN A 95 14.97 0.96 -0.01
C GLN A 95 15.38 2.34 -0.53
N VAL A 96 14.84 3.38 0.11
CA VAL A 96 15.28 4.76 -0.13
C VAL A 96 16.42 5.16 0.81
N ASP A 97 17.22 6.10 0.34
CA ASP A 97 18.29 6.74 1.11
C ASP A 97 17.76 7.71 2.17
N LYS A 98 18.59 8.02 3.17
CA LYS A 98 18.30 8.90 4.31
C LYS A 98 17.79 10.27 3.88
N GLY A 99 18.34 10.82 2.80
CA GLY A 99 17.93 12.12 2.26
C GLY A 99 16.46 12.16 1.82
N ALA A 100 15.92 11.04 1.33
CA ALA A 100 14.55 10.95 0.84
C ALA A 100 13.50 10.76 1.95
N ILE A 101 13.90 10.24 3.12
CA ILE A 101 12.98 9.87 4.22
C ILE A 101 12.03 11.01 4.59
N LYS A 102 12.56 12.23 4.78
CA LYS A 102 11.76 13.40 5.18
C LYS A 102 10.68 13.75 4.14
N PHE A 103 11.01 13.60 2.86
CA PHE A 103 10.11 13.90 1.74
C PHE A 103 9.05 12.81 1.58
N VAL A 104 9.44 11.53 1.68
CA VAL A 104 8.51 10.39 1.68
C VAL A 104 7.50 10.50 2.82
N LEU A 105 7.95 10.84 4.03
CA LEU A 105 7.06 11.10 5.16
C LEU A 105 6.15 12.32 4.95
N SER A 106 6.55 13.26 4.09
CA SER A 106 5.69 14.39 3.71
C SER A 106 4.69 14.05 2.59
N GLY A 107 4.70 12.81 2.10
CA GLY A 107 3.84 12.33 1.01
C GLY A 107 4.33 12.73 -0.39
N ALA A 108 5.62 13.03 -0.54
CA ALA A 108 6.22 13.28 -1.85
C ALA A 108 6.39 11.97 -2.63
N ASN A 109 6.39 12.08 -3.96
CA ASN A 109 6.81 10.99 -4.84
C ASN A 109 8.30 10.72 -4.66
N ILE A 110 8.72 9.49 -4.97
CA ILE A 110 10.14 9.12 -4.92
C ILE A 110 10.72 9.28 -6.31
N MET A 111 11.80 10.04 -6.40
CA MET A 111 12.56 10.26 -7.62
C MET A 111 13.64 9.18 -7.77
N CYS A 112 14.05 8.84 -9.00
CA CYS A 112 15.11 7.86 -9.25
C CYS A 112 16.39 8.06 -8.43
N PRO A 113 16.93 9.28 -8.23
CA PRO A 113 18.12 9.49 -7.40
C PRO A 113 17.97 9.01 -5.95
N GLY A 114 16.74 8.97 -5.42
CA GLY A 114 16.47 8.45 -4.08
C GLY A 114 16.52 6.92 -3.99
N LEU A 115 16.57 6.22 -5.14
CA LEU A 115 16.63 4.77 -5.27
C LEU A 115 17.96 4.25 -5.85
N THR A 116 18.76 5.12 -6.48
CA THR A 116 20.05 4.76 -7.10
C THR A 116 21.27 5.28 -6.32
N SER A 117 21.07 5.99 -5.21
CA SER A 117 22.18 6.45 -4.37
C SER A 117 22.81 5.30 -3.55
N PRO A 118 24.02 5.48 -2.97
CA PRO A 118 24.71 4.41 -2.25
C PRO A 118 23.96 3.82 -1.05
N GLY A 119 23.07 4.60 -0.42
CA GLY A 119 22.23 4.16 0.71
C GLY A 119 20.91 3.52 0.27
N ALA A 120 20.57 3.58 -1.02
CA ALA A 120 19.37 3.00 -1.58
C ALA A 120 19.63 1.56 -2.06
N LYS A 121 18.56 0.76 -2.11
CA LYS A 121 18.59 -0.59 -2.69
C LYS A 121 17.37 -0.75 -3.58
N LEU A 122 17.66 -0.87 -4.87
CA LEU A 122 16.66 -1.11 -5.90
C LEU A 122 16.56 -2.62 -6.14
N TYR A 123 15.36 -3.15 -5.90
CA TYR A 123 15.02 -4.54 -6.17
C TYR A 123 14.21 -4.65 -7.47
N PRO A 124 14.30 -5.78 -8.19
CA PRO A 124 13.50 -5.99 -9.40
C PRO A 124 12.00 -5.84 -9.13
N ALA A 125 11.35 -4.94 -9.85
CA ALA A 125 9.90 -4.78 -9.85
C ALA A 125 9.45 -4.17 -11.18
N ALA A 126 8.32 -4.65 -11.69
CA ALA A 126 7.74 -4.20 -12.94
C ALA A 126 6.93 -2.90 -12.75
N VAL A 127 6.61 -2.23 -13.86
CA VAL A 127 5.68 -1.10 -13.88
C VAL A 127 4.33 -1.53 -13.28
N ASP A 128 3.68 -0.63 -12.56
CA ASP A 128 2.40 -0.83 -11.86
C ASP A 128 2.42 -1.86 -10.72
N THR A 129 3.60 -2.38 -10.36
CA THR A 129 3.76 -3.22 -9.16
C THR A 129 3.63 -2.38 -7.90
N VAL A 130 2.81 -2.85 -6.95
CA VAL A 130 2.72 -2.25 -5.61
C VAL A 130 3.94 -2.67 -4.79
N VAL A 131 4.63 -1.71 -4.20
CA VAL A 131 5.87 -1.94 -3.43
C VAL A 131 5.80 -1.31 -2.04
N ALA A 132 6.50 -1.92 -1.09
CA ALA A 132 6.77 -1.35 0.21
C ALA A 132 8.00 -0.43 0.16
N ILE A 133 7.89 0.80 0.64
CA ILE A 133 9.05 1.71 0.69
C ILE A 133 9.70 1.63 2.06
N MET A 134 10.89 1.04 2.08
CA MET A 134 11.76 0.93 3.25
C MET A 134 12.76 2.07 3.24
N ALA A 135 13.34 2.37 4.40
CA ALA A 135 14.41 3.35 4.52
C ALA A 135 15.63 2.73 5.17
N GLU A 136 16.81 3.23 4.78
CA GLU A 136 18.08 2.85 5.39
C GLU A 136 18.01 3.01 6.93
N GLY A 137 18.27 1.92 7.66
CA GLY A 137 18.25 1.91 9.12
C GLY A 137 16.86 1.88 9.77
N LYS A 138 15.78 1.60 9.00
CA LYS A 138 14.42 1.42 9.52
C LYS A 138 13.90 0.02 9.23
N GLN A 139 13.26 -0.60 10.23
CA GLN A 139 12.70 -1.95 10.13
C GLN A 139 11.32 -1.98 9.46
N HIS A 140 10.59 -0.86 9.49
CA HIS A 140 9.21 -0.78 9.03
C HIS A 140 9.10 0.07 7.76
N ALA A 141 8.15 -0.27 6.90
CA ALA A 141 7.83 0.49 5.70
C ALA A 141 7.31 1.89 6.05
N LEU A 142 7.76 2.91 5.29
CA LEU A 142 7.38 4.31 5.45
C LEU A 142 6.16 4.70 4.62
N CYS A 143 6.02 4.12 3.43
CA CYS A 143 4.91 4.34 2.52
C CYS A 143 4.65 3.06 1.72
N VAL A 144 3.45 2.94 1.16
CA VAL A 144 3.16 1.99 0.07
C VAL A 144 3.18 2.76 -1.23
N GLY A 145 3.90 2.25 -2.23
CA GLY A 145 4.07 2.92 -3.51
C GLY A 145 3.67 2.06 -4.70
N VAL A 146 3.47 2.69 -5.85
CA VAL A 146 3.30 2.00 -7.15
C VAL A 146 4.42 2.40 -8.09
N MET A 147 5.10 1.41 -8.65
CA MET A 147 6.19 1.60 -9.62
C MET A 147 5.64 2.28 -10.87
N LYS A 148 6.22 3.42 -11.26
CA LYS A 148 5.89 4.13 -12.52
C LYS A 148 6.83 3.80 -13.66
N MET A 149 8.00 3.25 -13.34
CA MET A 149 8.99 2.74 -14.28
C MET A 149 9.45 1.37 -13.78
N SER A 150 10.01 0.54 -14.65
CA SER A 150 10.63 -0.71 -14.20
C SER A 150 11.90 -0.40 -13.41
N ALA A 151 12.30 -1.30 -12.51
CA ALA A 151 13.56 -1.17 -11.79
C ALA A 151 14.79 -1.13 -12.75
N GLU A 152 14.69 -1.76 -13.92
CA GLU A 152 15.77 -1.78 -14.91
C GLU A 152 15.94 -0.41 -15.59
N ASP A 153 14.82 0.25 -15.91
CA ASP A 153 14.80 1.56 -16.57
C ASP A 153 15.19 2.72 -15.65
N MET A 154 15.01 2.56 -14.32
CA MET A 154 15.28 3.61 -13.33
C MET A 154 16.75 4.04 -13.26
N ASN A 155 17.69 3.20 -13.68
CA ASN A 155 19.11 3.55 -13.67
C ASN A 155 19.48 4.66 -14.66
N TYR A 156 18.61 4.95 -15.64
CA TYR A 156 18.94 5.84 -16.77
C TYR A 156 18.11 7.14 -16.84
N ILE A 157 17.16 7.37 -15.93
CA ILE A 157 16.17 8.45 -16.05
C ILE A 157 16.03 9.26 -14.75
N LEU A 158 16.00 10.60 -14.84
CA LEU A 158 15.76 11.53 -13.72
C LEU A 158 14.28 11.98 -13.66
N GLN A 159 13.36 11.06 -13.39
CA GLN A 159 11.92 11.34 -13.29
C GLN A 159 11.27 10.70 -12.04
N ASP A 160 10.00 11.01 -11.82
CA ASP A 160 9.16 10.39 -10.78
C ASP A 160 9.10 8.87 -11.02
N SER A 161 9.61 8.11 -10.06
CA SER A 161 9.78 6.66 -10.18
C SER A 161 8.68 5.86 -9.47
N LEU A 162 8.12 6.45 -8.41
CA LEU A 162 7.09 5.83 -7.57
C LEU A 162 6.09 6.86 -7.08
N TRP A 163 4.83 6.43 -7.07
CA TRP A 163 3.75 7.19 -6.45
C TRP A 163 3.47 6.66 -5.04
N CYS A 164 3.73 7.45 -3.99
CA CYS A 164 3.51 7.06 -2.60
C CYS A 164 2.06 7.37 -2.14
N PHE A 165 1.34 6.33 -1.72
CA PHE A 165 0.12 6.48 -0.93
C PHE A 165 0.45 6.54 0.57
N LYS A 166 0.46 7.75 1.13
CA LYS A 166 0.52 7.96 2.58
C LYS A 166 -0.82 8.43 3.19
N ARG A 167 -1.75 8.95 2.39
CA ARG A 167 -2.88 9.77 2.88
C ARG A 167 -3.98 9.06 3.68
N LEU A 168 -4.02 7.73 3.73
CA LEU A 168 -5.06 6.96 4.45
C LEU A 168 -4.52 6.20 5.67
N GLN A 169 -3.34 6.58 6.13
CA GLN A 169 -2.51 5.81 7.06
C GLN A 169 -2.30 6.52 8.41
N GLU A 170 -2.74 7.78 8.53
CA GLU A 170 -2.86 8.54 9.78
C GLU A 170 -4.34 8.55 10.20
#